data_AF-A0A2L2Z9D3-F1
#
_entry.id   AF-A0A2L2Z9D3-F1
#
_cell.length_a   1.000
_cell.length_b   1.000
_cell.length_c   1.000
_cell.angle_alpha   90.00
_cell.angle_beta   90.00
_cell.angle_gamma   90.00
#
_symmetry.space_group_name_H-M   'P 1'
#
loop_
_entity.id
_entity.type
_entity.pdbx_description
1 polymer ?
#
loop_
_entity_poly.entity_id
_entity_poly.type
_entity_poly.pdbx_seq_one_letter_code
_entity_poly.pdbx_strand_id
1 'polypeptide(L)'
;EEEARLALRNPDLYDGDIAGINGPLDADRNAFVGDAYRWPNADDPYVVDDSLSLIDALEPINKANADYHANTCFRFVKRTNENYYINLFYGYGCYSYVGYIIG
;
A
#
# COMPACT_ATOMS: atom_id res chain seq x y z
N GLU A 1 -12.99 -15.03 -4.70
CA GLU A 1 -13.73 -13.75 -4.54
C GLU A 1 -14.11 -13.51 -3.07
N GLU A 2 -14.78 -14.46 -2.42
CA GLU A 2 -15.09 -14.42 -0.97
C GLU A 2 -13.84 -14.18 -0.10
N GLU A 3 -12.77 -14.94 -0.30
CA GLU A 3 -11.52 -14.82 0.47
C GLU A 3 -10.89 -13.42 0.32
N ALA A 4 -10.87 -12.86 -0.89
CA ALA A 4 -10.38 -11.51 -1.12
C ALA A 4 -11.25 -10.45 -0.41
N ARG A 5 -12.57 -10.66 -0.36
CA ARG A 5 -13.48 -9.79 0.41
C ARG A 5 -13.27 -9.91 1.92
N LEU A 6 -12.98 -11.11 2.42
CA LEU A 6 -12.70 -11.32 3.84
C LEU A 6 -11.35 -10.71 4.23
N ALA A 7 -10.35 -10.77 3.34
CA ALA A 7 -9.05 -10.17 3.58
C ALA A 7 -9.11 -8.64 3.75
N LEU A 8 -10.12 -7.97 3.18
CA LEU A 8 -10.37 -6.54 3.33
C LEU A 8 -11.22 -6.19 4.58
N ARG A 9 -11.59 -7.15 5.42
CA ARG A 9 -12.39 -6.91 6.63
C ARG A 9 -11.51 -6.94 7.88
N ASN A 10 -10.78 -5.86 8.11
CA ASN A 10 -10.01 -5.68 9.34
C ASN A 10 -10.80 -4.77 10.30
N PRO A 11 -11.45 -5.31 11.35
CA PRO A 11 -12.41 -4.56 12.18
C PRO A 11 -11.78 -3.40 12.96
N ASP A 12 -10.47 -3.43 13.17
CA ASP A 12 -9.70 -2.39 13.88
C ASP A 12 -9.15 -1.30 12.94
N LEU A 13 -9.40 -1.40 11.63
CA LEU A 13 -8.94 -0.43 10.63
C LEU A 13 -10.09 0.41 10.10
N TYR A 14 -9.77 1.64 9.68
CA TYR A 14 -10.75 2.52 9.05
C TYR A 14 -11.20 1.94 7.71
N ASP A 15 -12.51 1.97 7.44
CA ASP A 15 -13.18 1.32 6.28
C ASP A 15 -12.83 -0.17 6.06
N GLY A 16 -12.16 -0.81 7.03
CA GLY A 16 -11.75 -2.21 6.98
C GLY A 16 -10.35 -2.46 6.41
N ASP A 17 -9.74 -1.53 5.68
CA ASP A 17 -8.44 -1.73 5.01
C ASP A 17 -7.52 -0.49 5.02
N ILE A 18 -7.92 0.58 5.72
CA ILE A 18 -7.13 1.82 5.85
C ILE A 18 -6.51 1.92 7.25
N ALA A 19 -5.17 1.89 7.28
CA ALA A 19 -4.40 2.08 8.50
C ALA A 19 -4.08 3.56 8.78
N GLY A 20 -3.88 3.88 10.07
CA GLY A 20 -3.39 5.20 10.51
C GLY A 20 -4.46 6.27 10.75
N ILE A 21 -5.75 5.93 10.63
CA ILE A 21 -6.87 6.82 10.90
C ILE A 21 -7.48 6.44 12.26
N ASN A 22 -7.28 7.27 13.27
CA ASN A 22 -7.69 6.99 14.66
C ASN A 22 -8.71 8.01 15.17
N GLY A 23 -9.88 8.07 14.52
CA GLY A 23 -11.03 8.82 15.01
C GLY A 23 -11.78 9.61 13.94
N PRO A 24 -12.96 10.15 14.28
CA PRO A 24 -13.85 10.82 13.34
C PRO A 24 -13.29 12.12 12.74
N LEU A 25 -12.25 12.71 13.34
CA LEU A 25 -11.65 13.98 12.90
C LEU A 25 -10.57 13.80 11.80
N ASP A 26 -10.04 12.58 11.62
CA ASP A 26 -9.05 12.26 10.59
C ASP A 26 -9.70 11.79 9.27
N ALA A 27 -11.02 11.50 9.31
CA ALA A 27 -11.77 10.83 8.27
C ALA A 27 -12.72 11.74 7.46
N ASP A 28 -12.71 13.05 7.69
CA ASP A 28 -13.67 13.99 7.06
C ASP A 28 -13.56 14.04 5.51
N ARG A 29 -12.52 13.44 4.90
CA ARG A 29 -12.31 13.38 3.45
C ARG A 29 -11.68 12.05 2.99
N ASN A 30 -12.20 11.48 1.90
CA ASN A 30 -11.67 10.26 1.24
C ASN A 30 -10.33 10.46 0.51
N ALA A 31 -9.69 11.62 0.67
CA ALA A 31 -8.40 11.93 0.06
C ALA A 31 -7.61 12.88 0.96
N PHE A 32 -6.34 12.55 1.19
CA PHE A 32 -5.37 13.49 1.74
C PHE A 32 -5.06 14.57 0.70
N VAL A 33 -5.51 15.79 0.98
CA VAL A 33 -5.31 16.95 0.10
C VAL A 33 -3.94 17.56 0.40
N GLY A 34 -3.01 17.46 -0.54
CA GLY A 34 -1.71 18.12 -0.49
C GLY A 34 -0.62 17.30 -1.16
N ASP A 35 0.29 17.97 -1.88
CA ASP A 35 1.39 17.29 -2.57
C ASP A 35 2.38 16.61 -1.60
N ALA A 36 2.41 17.05 -0.34
CA ALA A 36 3.23 16.44 0.71
C ALA A 36 2.85 14.98 1.04
N TYR A 37 1.63 14.56 0.71
CA TYR A 37 1.15 13.18 0.93
C TYR A 37 1.28 12.31 -0.33
N ARG A 38 1.97 12.79 -1.35
CA ARG A 38 2.22 12.04 -2.59
C ARG A 38 3.67 11.60 -2.64
N TRP A 39 3.90 10.43 -3.23
CA TRP A 39 5.24 9.96 -3.51
C TRP A 39 5.97 10.92 -4.46
N PRO A 40 7.19 11.37 -4.12
CA PRO A 40 7.98 12.23 -4.99
C PRO A 40 8.18 11.59 -6.37
N ASN A 41 8.06 12.40 -7.43
CA ASN A 41 8.20 11.97 -8.83
C ASN A 41 7.25 10.86 -9.29
N ALA A 42 6.23 10.50 -8.49
CA ALA A 42 5.41 9.31 -8.72
C ALA A 42 6.23 7.99 -8.76
N ASP A 43 7.39 7.98 -8.11
CA ASP A 43 8.22 6.81 -7.92
C ASP A 43 8.05 6.31 -6.47
N ASP A 44 7.72 5.04 -6.34
CA ASP A 44 7.47 4.40 -5.05
C ASP A 44 8.48 3.27 -4.82
N PRO A 45 9.51 3.53 -3.99
CA PRO A 45 10.46 2.50 -3.59
C PRO A 45 9.74 1.42 -2.80
N TYR A 46 9.87 0.17 -3.21
CA TYR A 46 9.28 -0.96 -2.49
C TYR A 46 10.30 -2.07 -2.21
N VAL A 47 10.00 -2.83 -1.16
CA VAL A 47 10.64 -4.11 -0.83
C VAL A 47 9.57 -5.19 -0.67
N VAL A 48 9.94 -6.43 -1.01
CA VAL A 48 9.12 -7.62 -0.73
C VAL A 48 9.80 -8.31 0.43
N ASP A 49 9.12 -8.36 1.56
CA ASP A 49 9.60 -9.02 2.76
C ASP A 49 9.63 -10.55 2.56
N ASP A 50 10.60 -11.21 3.18
CA ASP A 50 10.78 -12.67 3.08
C ASP A 50 9.55 -13.45 3.59
N SER A 51 8.73 -12.85 4.46
CA SER A 51 7.46 -13.44 4.91
C SER A 51 6.50 -13.74 3.77
N LEU A 52 6.58 -13.00 2.66
CA LEU A 52 5.77 -13.27 1.46
C LEU A 52 6.30 -14.43 0.63
N SER A 53 7.47 -14.99 0.90
CA SER A 53 7.93 -16.22 0.22
C SER A 53 7.14 -17.46 0.63
N LEU A 54 6.38 -17.37 1.73
CA LEU A 54 5.50 -18.42 2.23
C LEU A 54 4.24 -18.60 1.37
N ILE A 55 3.93 -17.62 0.53
CA ILE A 55 2.82 -17.63 -0.41
C ILE A 55 3.37 -17.24 -1.78
N ASP A 56 2.83 -17.75 -2.89
CA ASP A 56 3.34 -17.42 -4.23
C ASP A 56 2.97 -15.97 -4.65
N ALA A 57 3.36 -14.96 -3.85
CA ALA A 57 2.97 -13.57 -3.98
C ALA A 57 3.78 -12.78 -5.02
N LEU A 58 4.95 -13.29 -5.43
CA LEU A 58 5.79 -12.59 -6.41
C LEU A 58 5.12 -12.46 -7.79
N GLU A 59 4.41 -13.49 -8.24
CA GLU A 59 3.68 -13.45 -9.51
C GLU A 59 2.58 -12.37 -9.52
N PRO A 60 1.62 -12.34 -8.57
CA PRO A 60 0.59 -11.31 -8.55
C PRO A 60 1.15 -9.90 -8.32
N ILE A 61 2.20 -9.73 -7.50
CA ILE A 61 2.87 -8.42 -7.32
C ILE A 61 3.45 -7.93 -8.64
N ASN A 62 4.18 -8.79 -9.37
CA ASN A 62 4.78 -8.40 -10.65
C ASN A 62 3.71 -8.07 -11.70
N LYS A 63 2.60 -8.83 -11.71
CA LYS A 63 1.46 -8.55 -12.58
C LYS A 63 0.82 -7.19 -12.28
N ALA A 64 0.57 -6.89 -10.99
CA ALA A 64 0.03 -5.60 -10.58
C ALA A 64 0.97 -4.46 -10.97
N ASN A 65 2.28 -4.61 -10.72
CA ASN A 65 3.28 -3.61 -11.10
C ASN A 65 3.26 -3.33 -12.60
N ALA A 66 3.18 -4.38 -13.43
CA ALA A 66 3.10 -4.23 -14.88
C ALA A 66 1.84 -3.48 -15.33
N ASP A 67 0.68 -3.77 -14.72
CA ASP A 67 -0.57 -3.05 -15.00
C ASP A 67 -0.47 -1.56 -14.66
N TYR A 68 0.13 -1.21 -13.51
CA TYR A 68 0.36 0.19 -13.16
C TYR A 68 1.33 0.88 -14.12
N HIS A 69 2.41 0.21 -14.50
CA HIS A 69 3.42 0.75 -15.41
C HIS A 69 2.85 0.99 -16.82
N ALA A 70 1.91 0.15 -17.26
CA ALA A 70 1.26 0.26 -18.56
C ALA A 70 0.20 1.38 -18.60
N ASN A 71 -0.54 1.59 -17.51
CA ASN A 71 -1.74 2.43 -17.52
C ASN A 71 -1.58 3.78 -16.82
N THR A 72 -0.50 4.00 -16.07
CA THR A 72 -0.29 5.23 -15.28
C THR A 72 1.12 5.77 -15.47
N CYS A 73 1.40 6.97 -14.96
CA CYS A 73 2.76 7.50 -14.83
C CYS A 73 3.49 7.00 -13.57
N PHE A 74 2.80 6.27 -12.68
CA PHE A 74 3.32 5.82 -11.40
C PHE A 74 4.25 4.61 -11.55
N ARG A 75 5.36 4.58 -10.82
CA ARG A 75 6.39 3.54 -10.96
C ARG A 75 6.76 2.95 -9.60
N PHE A 76 6.46 1.66 -9.42
CA PHE A 76 7.09 0.85 -8.39
C PHE A 76 8.56 0.59 -8.74
N VAL A 77 9.47 1.05 -7.90
CA VAL A 77 10.93 0.90 -8.08
C VAL A 77 11.52 0.08 -6.95
N LYS A 78 12.50 -0.78 -7.24
CA LYS A 78 13.18 -1.53 -6.18
C LYS A 78 13.94 -0.56 -5.29
N ARG A 79 13.69 -0.62 -3.99
CA ARG A 79 14.39 0.22 -3.01
C ARG A 79 15.90 0.00 -3.09
N THR A 80 16.64 1.09 -2.96
CA THR A 80 18.09 1.12 -2.81
C THR A 80 18.48 1.68 -1.45
N ASN A 81 18.34 3.00 -1.26
CA ASN A 81 18.77 3.74 -0.07
C ASN A 81 17.69 4.72 0.43
N GLU A 82 16.47 4.63 -0.10
CA GLU A 82 15.39 5.55 0.24
C GLU A 82 14.94 5.31 1.69
N ASN A 83 14.77 6.38 2.45
CA ASN A 83 14.36 6.31 3.86
C ASN A 83 12.89 5.91 4.01
N TYR A 84 12.06 6.31 3.06
CA TYR A 84 10.63 6.03 3.02
C TYR A 84 10.35 5.14 1.82
N TYR A 85 9.64 4.05 2.04
CA TYR A 85 9.41 3.00 1.06
C TYR A 85 8.21 2.14 1.48
N ILE A 86 7.57 1.47 0.53
CA ILE A 86 6.57 0.45 0.81
C ILE A 86 7.26 -0.85 1.22
N ASN A 87 6.88 -1.39 2.37
CA ASN A 87 7.18 -2.76 2.74
C ASN A 87 5.96 -3.65 2.42
N LEU A 88 6.08 -4.54 1.46
CA LEU A 88 5.08 -5.58 1.20
C LEU A 88 5.41 -6.78 2.08
N PHE A 89 4.50 -7.16 2.97
CA PHE A 89 4.73 -8.23 3.94
C PHE A 89 3.50 -9.14 4.09
N TYR A 90 3.71 -10.33 4.63
CA TYR A 90 2.61 -11.23 4.99
C TYR A 90 2.04 -10.82 6.35
N GLY A 91 0.82 -10.29 6.35
CA GLY A 91 0.11 -9.83 7.53
C GLY A 91 -1.27 -10.46 7.69
N TYR A 92 -1.97 -10.08 8.76
CA TYR A 92 -3.37 -10.44 8.96
C TYR A 92 -4.26 -9.51 8.11
N GLY A 93 -4.73 -10.03 6.98
CA GLY A 93 -5.56 -9.28 6.04
C GLY A 93 -4.76 -8.38 5.09
N CYS A 94 -5.50 -7.64 4.28
CA CYS A 94 -4.98 -6.68 3.31
C CYS A 94 -5.33 -5.27 3.79
N TYR A 95 -4.30 -4.43 3.94
CA TYR A 95 -4.48 -3.03 4.32
C TYR A 95 -3.25 -2.21 3.94
N SER A 96 -3.43 -0.89 3.87
CA SER A 96 -2.30 0.04 3.78
C SER A 96 -2.62 1.35 4.47
N TYR A 97 -1.57 2.15 4.64
CA TYR A 97 -1.72 3.58 4.84
C TYR A 97 -2.12 4.27 3.52
N VAL A 98 -2.75 5.43 3.61
CA VAL A 98 -3.10 6.23 2.43
C VAL A 98 -2.04 7.30 2.17
N GLY A 99 -1.35 7.19 1.02
CA GLY A 99 -0.37 8.17 0.56
C GLY A 99 1.03 7.99 1.15
N TYR A 100 1.85 9.03 0.96
CA TYR A 100 3.20 9.13 1.49
C TYR A 100 3.17 9.62 2.93
N ILE A 101 3.49 8.73 3.86
CA ILE A 101 3.52 9.05 5.29
C ILE A 101 4.97 9.30 5.73
N ILE A 102 5.22 10.54 6.12
CA ILE A 102 6.41 10.92 6.86
C ILE A 102 6.07 10.73 8.34
N GLY A 103 6.72 9.78 9.00
CA GLY A 103 6.67 9.62 10.46
C GLY A 103 7.38 10.75 11.20
#